data_AF-A0A8D8BGY5-F1
#
_entry.id   AF-A0A8D8BGY5-F1
#
_cell.length_a   1.000
_cell.length_b   1.000
_cell.length_c   1.000
_cell.angle_alpha   90.00
_cell.angle_beta   90.00
_cell.angle_gamma   90.00
#
_symmetry.space_group_name_H-M   'P 1'
#
loop_
_entity.id
_entity.type
_entity.pdbx_description
1 polymer ?
#
loop_
_entity_poly.entity_id
_entity_poly.type
_entity_poly.pdbx_seq_one_letter_code
_entity_poly.pdbx_strand_id
1 'polypeptide(L)'
;MLWHCRRCAWRRSRCSTGQVGRPIPVFFLSGGKDKKLGTGFIERGKMQDRVFGFTAISERMCKLRIRGRFFNYSIINVHCPHEEKSDDEKEAFYATLEEVYDGCPRQDVKVIIGDMNARFGREEMYRPTIGPESLHSVTNDNGQRCIDFAASRGMVVRSTYFPRKDIHKATWTSPDQRTKTQIDHVLIDGRFFSDVTHVRTFRGANIDSDHYLVGVDMRSKLSTVFNQRRSRRAPPFNTACLQSGNVAHSYAQQLEANLPGEEELGAASLEGGWSRIRSAIGSAAEATLGSAIRVSRNDWYDDECQQITAEKKAAYDKKLHKATRGNVERYRQARNR
;
A
#
# COMPACT_ATOMS: atom_id res chain seq x y z
N MET A 1 5.93 -0.67 11.47
CA MET A 1 4.81 0.20 11.89
C MET A 1 3.70 -0.66 12.47
N LEU A 2 3.70 -0.86 13.79
CA LEU A 2 2.65 -1.56 14.53
C LEU A 2 1.37 -0.74 14.50
N TRP A 3 0.32 -1.24 13.86
CA TRP A 3 -1.00 -0.61 13.91
C TRP A 3 -1.87 -1.29 14.96
N HIS A 4 -2.22 -0.52 15.98
CA HIS A 4 -3.17 -0.90 17.02
C HIS A 4 -4.59 -0.75 16.45
N CYS A 5 -5.15 -1.80 15.84
CA CYS A 5 -6.56 -1.82 15.46
C CYS A 5 -7.40 -2.57 16.51
N ARG A 6 -8.04 -1.82 17.42
CA ARG A 6 -9.08 -2.34 18.30
C ARG A 6 -10.38 -2.47 17.50
N ARG A 7 -10.56 -3.56 16.73
CA ARG A 7 -11.85 -4.19 16.32
C ARG A 7 -11.80 -4.88 14.95
N CYS A 8 -12.24 -6.13 14.98
CA CYS A 8 -13.10 -6.82 14.02
C CYS A 8 -12.56 -7.42 12.73
N ALA A 9 -12.93 -8.70 12.60
CA ALA A 9 -13.37 -9.39 11.39
C ALA A 9 -13.89 -8.48 10.28
N TRP A 10 -13.49 -8.79 9.05
CA TRP A 10 -14.04 -8.30 7.78
C TRP A 10 -14.46 -6.82 7.80
N ARG A 11 -13.51 -5.91 7.59
CA ARG A 11 -13.85 -4.56 7.12
C ARG A 11 -12.87 -4.09 6.07
N ARG A 12 -13.42 -3.70 4.92
CA ARG A 12 -12.87 -2.62 4.09
C ARG A 12 -12.90 -1.35 4.97
N SER A 13 -11.90 -1.18 5.83
CA SER A 13 -11.80 0.00 6.68
C SER A 13 -11.25 1.14 5.83
N ARG A 14 -12.13 2.10 5.49
CA ARG A 14 -11.67 3.44 5.13
C ARG A 14 -11.29 4.10 6.44
N CYS A 15 -10.03 4.48 6.61
CA CYS A 15 -9.68 5.41 7.67
C CYS A 15 -10.40 6.72 7.35
N SER A 16 -11.36 7.11 8.18
CA SER A 16 -12.30 8.23 7.92
C SER A 16 -11.65 9.61 8.06
N THR A 17 -10.33 9.71 8.16
CA THR A 17 -9.59 10.97 8.34
C THR A 17 -8.96 11.48 7.04
N GLY A 18 -9.56 11.13 5.89
CA GLY A 18 -9.04 11.49 4.57
C GLY A 18 -9.38 12.91 4.12
N GLN A 19 -8.33 13.69 3.87
CA GLN A 19 -8.33 14.91 3.06
C GLN A 19 -9.29 14.82 1.85
N VAL A 20 -10.18 15.79 1.70
CA VAL A 20 -11.03 15.91 0.51
C VAL A 20 -10.12 16.10 -0.72
N GLY A 21 -9.94 15.06 -1.54
CA GLY A 21 -9.22 15.12 -2.81
C GLY A 21 -8.08 14.11 -3.00
N ARG A 22 -7.60 13.42 -1.95
CA ARG A 22 -6.69 12.27 -2.10
C ARG A 22 -7.43 10.97 -1.77
N PRO A 23 -7.36 9.92 -2.60
CA PRO A 23 -8.01 8.64 -2.28
C PRO A 23 -7.45 8.08 -0.97
N ILE A 24 -8.33 7.88 0.02
CA ILE A 24 -8.02 7.24 1.31
C ILE A 24 -7.42 5.86 1.03
N PRO A 25 -6.24 5.51 1.59
CA PRO A 25 -5.68 4.18 1.41
C PRO A 25 -6.65 3.10 1.93
N VAL A 26 -6.77 2.00 1.18
CA VAL A 26 -7.60 0.86 1.55
C VAL A 26 -6.69 -0.22 2.12
N PHE A 27 -7.04 -0.69 3.31
CA PHE A 27 -6.31 -1.74 4.01
C PHE A 27 -7.05 -3.07 3.83
N PHE A 28 -6.29 -4.10 3.47
CA PHE A 28 -6.74 -5.50 3.46
C PHE A 28 -5.86 -6.25 4.44
N LEU A 29 -6.45 -6.93 5.42
CA LEU A 29 -5.71 -7.55 6.52
C LEU A 29 -6.18 -8.99 6.72
N SER A 30 -5.21 -9.86 7.03
CA SER A 30 -5.40 -11.25 7.43
C SER A 30 -4.60 -11.48 8.70
N GLY A 31 -5.27 -11.83 9.80
CA GLY A 31 -4.64 -11.96 11.11
C GLY A 31 -5.64 -12.40 12.18
N GLY A 32 -5.15 -13.05 13.23
CA GLY A 32 -5.98 -13.53 14.33
C GLY A 32 -6.34 -12.46 15.35
N LYS A 33 -7.24 -12.83 16.26
CA LYS A 33 -7.69 -11.94 17.37
C LYS A 33 -6.56 -11.61 18.34
N ASP A 34 -5.55 -12.47 18.42
CA ASP A 34 -4.50 -12.42 19.43
C ASP A 34 -3.36 -11.44 19.10
N LYS A 35 -3.49 -10.68 17.99
CA LYS A 35 -2.52 -9.67 17.51
C LYS A 35 -1.10 -10.21 17.32
N LYS A 36 -0.96 -11.53 17.20
CA LYS A 36 0.28 -12.20 16.81
C LYS A 36 0.18 -12.47 15.31
N LEU A 37 1.30 -12.27 14.60
CA LEU A 37 1.37 -12.40 13.15
C LEU A 37 0.42 -11.45 12.40
N GLY A 38 0.28 -11.65 11.09
CA GLY A 38 -0.60 -10.89 10.23
C GLY A 38 0.03 -10.53 8.90
N THR A 39 -0.73 -10.69 7.83
CA THR A 39 -0.36 -10.26 6.48
C THR A 39 -1.43 -9.33 5.92
N GLY A 40 -1.07 -8.51 4.94
CA GLY A 40 -2.03 -7.57 4.39
C GLY A 40 -1.53 -6.77 3.19
N PHE A 41 -2.44 -6.02 2.60
CA PHE A 41 -2.18 -5.12 1.48
C PHE A 41 -2.67 -3.72 1.82
N ILE A 42 -1.92 -2.72 1.37
CA ILE A 42 -2.31 -1.31 1.47
C ILE A 42 -2.32 -0.74 0.06
N GLU A 43 -3.50 -0.34 -0.39
CA GLU A 43 -3.70 0.15 -1.76
C GLU A 43 -4.05 1.63 -1.76
N ARG A 44 -3.40 2.39 -2.64
CA ARG A 44 -3.58 3.85 -2.74
C ARG A 44 -3.90 4.29 -4.16
N GLY A 45 -4.68 5.36 -4.27
CA GLY A 45 -4.87 6.05 -5.54
C GLY A 45 -5.69 5.23 -6.54
N LYS A 46 -5.32 5.31 -7.82
CA LYS A 46 -6.02 4.66 -8.94
C LYS A 46 -5.92 3.13 -8.92
N MET A 47 -5.13 2.53 -8.03
CA MET A 47 -5.02 1.07 -7.90
C MET A 47 -6.25 0.47 -7.22
N GLN A 48 -6.88 1.23 -6.32
CA GLN A 48 -8.05 0.76 -5.57
C GLN A 48 -9.20 0.35 -6.49
N ASP A 49 -9.40 1.06 -7.59
CA ASP A 49 -10.47 0.77 -8.56
C ASP A 49 -10.17 -0.49 -9.40
N ARG A 50 -8.94 -1.00 -9.34
CA ARG A 50 -8.51 -2.21 -10.05
C ARG A 50 -8.52 -3.45 -9.16
N VAL A 51 -8.55 -3.30 -7.84
CA VAL A 51 -8.70 -4.43 -6.93
C VAL A 51 -10.12 -4.96 -7.05
N PHE A 52 -10.26 -6.24 -7.39
CA PHE A 52 -11.58 -6.88 -7.51
C PHE A 52 -11.69 -8.17 -6.69
N GLY A 53 -10.62 -8.59 -6.02
CA GLY A 53 -10.67 -9.72 -5.10
C GLY A 53 -9.64 -9.58 -3.99
N PHE A 54 -10.01 -10.01 -2.80
CA PHE A 54 -9.12 -10.20 -1.67
C PHE A 54 -9.57 -11.45 -0.90
N THR A 55 -8.62 -12.26 -0.45
CA THR A 55 -8.87 -13.46 0.34
C THR A 55 -7.89 -13.50 1.51
N ALA A 56 -8.41 -13.44 2.73
CA ALA A 56 -7.66 -13.78 3.92
C ALA A 56 -7.62 -15.30 4.04
N ILE A 57 -6.43 -15.89 4.11
CA ILE A 57 -6.24 -17.34 4.10
C ILE A 57 -5.85 -17.82 5.49
N SER A 58 -4.80 -17.22 6.05
CA SER A 58 -4.33 -17.48 7.40
C SER A 58 -3.67 -16.24 7.98
N GLU A 59 -3.23 -16.29 9.23
CA GLU A 59 -2.45 -15.20 9.83
C GLU A 59 -1.14 -14.92 9.07
N ARG A 60 -0.64 -15.91 8.33
CA ARG A 60 0.61 -15.87 7.57
C ARG A 60 0.41 -15.70 6.08
N MET A 61 -0.83 -15.65 5.59
CA MET A 61 -1.09 -15.62 4.16
C MET A 61 -2.37 -14.88 3.80
N CYS A 62 -2.26 -14.04 2.77
CA CYS A 62 -3.42 -13.44 2.13
C CYS A 62 -3.18 -13.25 0.63
N LYS A 63 -4.26 -13.12 -0.13
CA LYS A 63 -4.23 -12.97 -1.58
C LYS A 63 -5.00 -11.73 -2.01
N LEU A 64 -4.45 -10.98 -2.95
CA LEU A 64 -5.08 -9.84 -3.61
C LEU A 64 -5.15 -10.12 -5.11
N ARG A 65 -6.29 -9.81 -5.74
CA ARG A 65 -6.46 -9.88 -7.19
C ARG A 65 -6.70 -8.51 -7.79
N ILE A 66 -5.87 -8.14 -8.76
CA ILE A 66 -5.85 -6.84 -9.42
C ILE A 66 -6.14 -7.01 -10.91
N ARG A 67 -7.01 -6.17 -11.45
CA ARG A 67 -7.39 -6.18 -12.86
C ARG A 67 -6.29 -5.58 -13.73
N GLY A 68 -5.76 -6.39 -14.63
CA GLY A 68 -4.89 -5.92 -15.69
C GLY A 68 -5.63 -5.73 -17.01
N ARG A 69 -4.96 -5.10 -17.98
CA ARG A 69 -5.50 -4.85 -19.32
C ARG A 69 -5.53 -6.15 -20.14
N PHE A 70 -4.49 -6.95 -20.01
CA PHE A 70 -4.33 -8.21 -20.76
C PHE A 70 -4.44 -9.42 -19.83
N PHE A 71 -3.70 -9.40 -18.73
CA PHE A 71 -3.72 -10.44 -17.71
C PHE A 71 -4.05 -9.82 -16.36
N ASN A 72 -4.88 -10.49 -15.56
CA ASN A 72 -5.06 -10.10 -14.16
C ASN A 72 -3.84 -10.54 -13.35
N TYR A 73 -3.68 -9.96 -12.16
CA TYR A 73 -2.60 -10.27 -11.24
C TYR A 73 -3.18 -10.91 -9.99
N SER A 74 -2.66 -12.07 -9.62
CA SER A 74 -2.89 -12.70 -8.32
C SER A 74 -1.63 -12.54 -7.49
N ILE A 75 -1.69 -11.67 -6.48
CA ILE A 75 -0.58 -11.37 -5.58
C ILE A 75 -0.84 -12.06 -4.25
N ILE A 76 0.04 -12.96 -3.85
CA ILE A 76 -0.02 -13.69 -2.59
C ILE A 76 1.02 -13.06 -1.67
N ASN A 77 0.58 -12.53 -0.52
CA ASN A 77 1.46 -12.02 0.51
C ASN A 77 1.62 -13.09 1.59
N VAL A 78 2.87 -13.38 1.95
CA VAL A 78 3.22 -14.46 2.88
C VAL A 78 4.16 -14.01 3.99
N HIS A 79 4.06 -14.70 5.11
CA HIS A 79 5.03 -14.66 6.20
C HIS A 79 5.33 -16.09 6.68
N CYS A 80 6.36 -16.70 6.09
CA CYS A 80 6.73 -18.09 6.36
C CYS A 80 7.11 -18.32 7.83
N PRO A 81 6.94 -19.56 8.35
CA PRO A 81 7.49 -19.96 9.63
C PRO A 81 9.01 -19.72 9.70
N HIS A 82 9.52 -19.43 10.90
CA HIS A 82 10.95 -19.27 11.13
C HIS A 82 11.71 -20.60 10.95
N GLU A 83 13.01 -20.55 10.69
CA GLU A 83 13.85 -21.73 10.43
C GLU A 83 13.77 -22.77 11.57
N GLU A 84 13.63 -22.30 12.81
CA GLU A 84 13.60 -23.11 14.04
C GLU A 84 12.25 -23.80 14.29
N LYS A 85 11.25 -23.54 13.44
CA LYS A 85 9.95 -24.20 13.54
C LYS A 85 10.04 -25.65 13.09
N SER A 86 9.14 -26.48 13.63
CA SER A 86 9.07 -27.90 13.26
C SER A 86 8.79 -28.06 11.77
N ASP A 87 9.25 -29.17 11.21
CA ASP A 87 9.00 -29.49 9.81
C ASP A 87 7.49 -29.60 9.53
N ASP A 88 6.71 -30.13 10.46
CA ASP A 88 5.24 -30.16 10.37
C ASP A 88 4.62 -28.75 10.18
N GLU A 89 5.09 -27.74 10.93
CA GLU A 89 4.62 -26.36 10.79
C GLU A 89 4.98 -25.78 9.41
N LYS A 90 6.18 -26.10 8.90
CA LYS A 90 6.65 -25.64 7.58
C LYS A 90 5.88 -26.34 6.46
N GLU A 91 5.69 -27.65 6.55
CA GLU A 91 4.95 -28.45 5.56
C GLU A 91 3.50 -28.04 5.46
N ALA A 92 2.82 -27.83 6.60
CA ALA A 92 1.45 -27.32 6.61
C ALA A 92 1.34 -25.93 5.93
N PHE A 93 2.35 -25.07 6.14
CA PHE A 93 2.41 -23.78 5.47
C PHE A 93 2.55 -23.91 3.94
N TYR A 94 3.47 -24.76 3.47
CA TYR A 94 3.68 -24.96 2.02
C TYR A 94 2.49 -25.67 1.36
N ALA A 95 1.85 -26.64 2.02
CA ALA A 95 0.62 -27.27 1.54
C ALA A 95 -0.50 -26.23 1.32
N THR A 96 -0.66 -25.30 2.28
CA THR A 96 -1.61 -24.18 2.15
C THR A 96 -1.22 -23.25 0.99
N LEU A 97 0.08 -22.96 0.84
CA LEU A 97 0.57 -22.09 -0.24
C LEU A 97 0.30 -22.71 -1.62
N GLU A 98 0.50 -24.02 -1.75
CA GLU A 98 0.21 -24.79 -2.97
C GLU A 98 -1.26 -24.72 -3.35
N GLU A 99 -2.16 -24.97 -2.40
CA GLU A 99 -3.61 -24.88 -2.63
C GLU A 99 -4.00 -23.47 -3.09
N VAL A 100 -3.48 -22.44 -2.44
CA VAL A 100 -3.78 -21.04 -2.78
C VAL A 100 -3.25 -20.69 -4.16
N TYR A 101 -2.05 -21.15 -4.51
CA TYR A 101 -1.44 -20.95 -5.81
C TYR A 101 -2.25 -21.64 -6.92
N ASP A 102 -2.65 -22.90 -6.72
CA ASP A 102 -3.42 -23.68 -7.71
C ASP A 102 -4.85 -23.16 -7.86
N GLY A 103 -5.43 -22.66 -6.77
CA GLY A 103 -6.70 -21.97 -6.79
C GLY A 103 -6.66 -20.60 -7.50
N CYS A 104 -5.49 -20.08 -7.86
CA CYS A 104 -5.40 -18.86 -8.67
C CYS A 104 -5.62 -19.17 -10.15
N PRO A 105 -6.42 -18.37 -10.88
CA PRO A 105 -6.68 -18.63 -12.30
C PRO A 105 -5.40 -18.77 -13.14
N ARG A 106 -5.40 -19.71 -14.08
CA ARG A 106 -4.21 -20.08 -14.88
C ARG A 106 -3.68 -18.90 -15.72
N GLN A 107 -4.59 -18.05 -16.19
CA GLN A 107 -4.28 -16.85 -16.98
C GLN A 107 -3.79 -15.67 -16.14
N ASP A 108 -3.91 -15.70 -14.82
CA ASP A 108 -3.41 -14.62 -13.98
C ASP A 108 -1.86 -14.68 -13.91
N VAL A 109 -1.24 -13.51 -13.91
CA VAL A 109 0.15 -13.34 -13.50
C VAL A 109 0.21 -13.58 -11.99
N LYS A 110 0.88 -14.66 -11.58
CA LYS A 110 1.01 -15.01 -10.17
C LYS A 110 2.31 -14.43 -9.62
N VAL A 111 2.19 -13.70 -8.52
CA VAL A 111 3.31 -13.09 -7.80
C VAL A 111 3.19 -13.47 -6.33
N ILE A 112 4.26 -13.97 -5.73
CA ILE A 112 4.34 -14.19 -4.28
C ILE A 112 5.34 -13.17 -3.73
N ILE A 113 4.94 -12.45 -2.69
CA ILE A 113 5.76 -11.44 -2.03
C ILE A 113 5.69 -11.62 -0.51
N GLY A 114 6.73 -11.17 0.18
CA GLY A 114 6.71 -11.08 1.64
C GLY A 114 7.94 -11.71 2.26
N ASP A 115 7.82 -12.00 3.55
CA ASP A 115 8.88 -12.60 4.35
C ASP A 115 8.83 -14.12 4.19
N MET A 116 9.79 -14.66 3.44
CA MET A 116 9.87 -16.10 3.21
C MET A 116 10.67 -16.82 4.31
N ASN A 117 11.34 -16.09 5.22
CA ASN A 117 12.34 -16.64 6.15
C ASN A 117 13.36 -17.56 5.45
N ALA A 118 13.60 -17.33 4.16
CA ALA A 118 14.38 -18.16 3.27
C ALA A 118 15.66 -17.43 2.88
N ARG A 119 16.81 -18.10 2.98
CA ARG A 119 18.09 -17.61 2.49
C ARG A 119 18.44 -18.43 1.26
N PHE A 120 18.45 -17.79 0.11
CA PHE A 120 18.93 -18.41 -1.13
C PHE A 120 20.43 -18.20 -1.25
N GLY A 121 21.18 -19.24 -1.59
CA GLY A 121 22.58 -19.12 -1.94
C GLY A 121 22.77 -18.68 -3.40
N ARG A 122 23.93 -19.02 -3.95
CA ARG A 122 24.30 -18.75 -5.36
C ARG A 122 24.62 -20.03 -6.13
N GLU A 123 24.16 -21.17 -5.63
CA GLU A 123 24.45 -22.48 -6.19
C GLU A 123 23.90 -22.62 -7.62
N GLU A 124 24.72 -23.17 -8.51
CA GLU A 124 24.39 -23.30 -9.94
C GLU A 124 23.21 -24.26 -10.18
N MET A 125 23.12 -25.32 -9.36
CA MET A 125 22.10 -26.37 -9.49
C MET A 125 20.65 -25.84 -9.36
N TYR A 126 20.46 -24.69 -8.72
CA TYR A 126 19.14 -24.09 -8.53
C TYR A 126 18.78 -23.08 -9.62
N ARG A 127 19.60 -22.92 -10.65
CA ARG A 127 19.24 -22.10 -11.81
C ARG A 127 18.32 -22.90 -12.74
N PRO A 128 17.28 -22.27 -13.33
CA PRO A 128 16.97 -20.83 -13.34
C PRO A 128 15.94 -20.39 -12.28
N THR A 129 15.76 -21.14 -11.18
CA THR A 129 14.79 -20.78 -10.14
C THR A 129 15.28 -19.59 -9.30
N ILE A 130 16.58 -19.57 -8.97
CA ILE A 130 17.24 -18.46 -8.27
C ILE A 130 18.32 -17.82 -9.16
N GLY A 131 18.60 -16.55 -8.89
CA GLY A 131 19.58 -15.75 -9.60
C GLY A 131 20.94 -15.72 -8.91
N PRO A 132 21.98 -15.26 -9.62
CA PRO A 132 23.37 -15.23 -9.12
C PRO A 132 23.63 -14.09 -8.11
N GLU A 133 22.67 -13.19 -7.89
CA GLU A 133 22.84 -11.94 -7.15
C GLU A 133 22.31 -12.00 -5.72
N SER A 134 22.10 -13.20 -5.17
CA SER A 134 21.74 -13.35 -3.76
C SER A 134 22.82 -12.76 -2.82
N LEU A 135 22.40 -12.35 -1.62
CA LEU A 135 23.30 -11.94 -0.54
C LEU A 135 24.10 -13.12 0.04
N HIS A 136 23.53 -14.33 0.01
CA HIS A 136 24.13 -15.51 0.66
C HIS A 136 24.89 -16.38 -0.34
N SER A 137 25.87 -17.14 0.16
CA SER A 137 26.57 -18.16 -0.64
C SER A 137 25.83 -19.49 -0.68
N VAL A 138 25.19 -19.86 0.42
CA VAL A 138 24.56 -21.17 0.63
C VAL A 138 23.08 -21.00 0.99
N THR A 139 22.26 -21.88 0.43
CA THR A 139 20.82 -21.97 0.67
C THR A 139 20.55 -22.67 2.01
N ASN A 140 19.63 -22.14 2.80
CA ASN A 140 19.21 -22.78 4.06
C ASN A 140 17.98 -23.69 3.88
N ASP A 141 17.46 -24.31 4.95
CA ASP A 141 16.34 -25.26 4.86
C ASP A 141 15.07 -24.62 4.29
N ASN A 142 14.65 -23.48 4.85
CA ASN A 142 13.52 -22.71 4.29
C ASN A 142 13.77 -22.28 2.83
N GLY A 143 15.02 -21.98 2.49
CA GLY A 143 15.46 -21.69 1.13
C GLY A 143 15.23 -22.86 0.19
N GLN A 144 15.63 -24.06 0.60
CA GLN A 144 15.45 -25.28 -0.19
C GLN A 144 13.97 -25.53 -0.47
N ARG A 145 13.14 -25.54 0.58
CA ARG A 145 11.68 -25.74 0.46
C ARG A 145 11.04 -24.72 -0.49
N CYS A 146 11.47 -23.46 -0.42
CA CYS A 146 10.98 -22.42 -1.32
C CYS A 146 11.45 -22.64 -2.77
N ILE A 147 12.69 -23.09 -2.99
CA ILE A 147 13.21 -23.41 -4.32
C ILE A 147 12.43 -24.58 -4.91
N ASP A 148 12.19 -25.63 -4.14
CA ASP A 148 11.45 -26.82 -4.59
C ASP A 148 10.02 -26.46 -4.99
N PHE A 149 9.32 -25.68 -4.15
CA PHE A 149 8.02 -25.11 -4.48
C PHE A 149 8.08 -24.28 -5.78
N ALA A 150 9.02 -23.34 -5.88
CA ALA A 150 9.12 -22.45 -7.02
C ALA A 150 9.42 -23.21 -8.32
N ALA A 151 10.36 -24.16 -8.28
CA ALA A 151 10.74 -25.00 -9.40
C ALA A 151 9.55 -25.84 -9.89
N SER A 152 8.80 -26.47 -8.97
CA SER A 152 7.62 -27.29 -9.31
C SER A 152 6.50 -26.50 -10.00
N ARG A 153 6.42 -25.19 -9.75
CA ARG A 153 5.41 -24.29 -10.33
C ARG A 153 5.94 -23.38 -11.44
N GLY A 154 7.17 -23.60 -11.89
CA GLY A 154 7.81 -22.76 -12.91
C GLY A 154 7.93 -21.29 -12.49
N MET A 155 8.06 -21.01 -11.20
CA MET A 155 8.29 -19.67 -10.66
C MET A 155 9.78 -19.39 -10.55
N VAL A 156 10.12 -18.09 -10.52
CA VAL A 156 11.48 -17.61 -10.39
C VAL A 156 11.57 -16.61 -9.24
N VAL A 157 12.55 -16.79 -8.35
CA VAL A 157 12.85 -15.92 -7.21
C VAL A 157 13.56 -14.66 -7.69
N ARG A 158 12.79 -13.74 -8.26
CA ARG A 158 13.31 -12.60 -9.01
C ARG A 158 14.12 -11.61 -8.16
N SER A 159 13.90 -11.56 -6.85
CA SER A 159 14.70 -10.75 -5.91
C SER A 159 16.20 -11.09 -5.89
N THR A 160 16.61 -12.26 -6.41
CA THR A 160 18.01 -12.73 -6.42
C THR A 160 18.73 -12.51 -7.76
N TYR A 161 18.13 -11.80 -8.72
CA TYR A 161 18.70 -11.63 -10.06
C TYR A 161 19.35 -10.28 -10.34
N PHE A 162 19.14 -9.28 -9.49
CA PHE A 162 19.54 -7.90 -9.81
C PHE A 162 20.89 -7.54 -9.20
N PRO A 163 21.89 -7.15 -10.01
CA PRO A 163 23.19 -6.76 -9.50
C PRO A 163 23.08 -5.48 -8.69
N ARG A 164 23.45 -5.57 -7.42
CA ARG A 164 23.33 -4.48 -6.43
C ARG A 164 24.44 -4.58 -5.39
N LYS A 165 24.71 -3.48 -4.70
CA LYS A 165 25.51 -3.50 -3.47
C LYS A 165 24.74 -4.24 -2.37
N ASP A 166 25.42 -4.99 -1.50
CA ASP A 166 24.81 -5.79 -0.44
C ASP A 166 23.90 -5.00 0.50
N ILE A 167 24.23 -3.72 0.73
CA ILE A 167 23.40 -2.77 1.50
C ILE A 167 21.99 -2.53 0.90
N HIS A 168 21.79 -2.92 -0.36
CA HIS A 168 20.51 -2.86 -1.09
C HIS A 168 19.92 -4.25 -1.36
N LYS A 169 20.59 -5.33 -0.91
CA LYS A 169 20.12 -6.71 -0.97
C LYS A 169 19.58 -7.18 0.38
N ALA A 170 20.26 -6.82 1.48
CA ALA A 170 19.80 -7.16 2.83
C ALA A 170 18.41 -6.58 3.10
N THR A 171 17.51 -7.39 3.66
CA THR A 171 16.12 -7.02 3.97
C THR A 171 15.85 -7.03 5.46
N TRP A 172 16.66 -7.73 6.25
CA TRP A 172 16.58 -7.77 7.70
C TRP A 172 17.94 -7.51 8.35
N THR A 173 17.92 -6.93 9.55
CA THR A 173 19.10 -6.73 10.38
C THR A 173 18.83 -7.18 11.82
N SER A 174 19.72 -7.98 12.37
CA SER A 174 19.61 -8.47 13.74
C SER A 174 19.54 -7.35 14.78
N PRO A 175 18.95 -7.61 15.97
CA PRO A 175 18.87 -6.62 17.05
C PRO A 175 20.23 -6.05 17.45
N ASP A 176 21.29 -6.87 17.41
CA ASP A 176 22.68 -6.46 17.69
C ASP A 176 23.35 -5.67 16.54
N GLN A 177 22.64 -5.47 15.42
CA GLN A 177 23.07 -4.76 14.21
C GLN A 177 24.24 -5.38 13.47
N ARG A 178 24.61 -6.64 13.76
CA ARG A 178 25.77 -7.30 13.17
C ARG A 178 25.40 -8.13 11.94
N THR A 179 24.33 -8.92 12.06
CA THR A 179 23.89 -9.84 11.02
C THR A 179 22.88 -9.16 10.11
N LYS A 180 23.09 -9.31 8.81
CA LYS A 180 22.18 -8.83 7.78
C LYS A 180 21.82 -9.98 6.87
N THR A 181 20.53 -10.18 6.65
CA THR A 181 20.04 -11.27 5.81
C THR A 181 19.11 -10.74 4.75
N GLN A 182 19.04 -11.45 3.63
CA GLN A 182 17.99 -11.32 2.64
C GLN A 182 17.02 -12.47 2.88
N ILE A 183 15.80 -12.15 3.34
CA ILE A 183 14.73 -13.11 3.68
C ILE A 183 13.34 -12.66 3.17
N ASP A 184 13.22 -11.39 2.76
CA ASP A 184 12.04 -10.87 2.09
C ASP A 184 12.22 -10.97 0.57
N HIS A 185 11.29 -11.66 -0.09
CA HIS A 185 11.49 -12.10 -1.47
C HIS A 185 10.29 -11.82 -2.37
N VAL A 186 10.58 -11.88 -3.66
CA VAL A 186 9.61 -11.69 -4.74
C VAL A 186 9.76 -12.85 -5.70
N LEU A 187 8.74 -13.69 -5.79
CA LEU A 187 8.65 -14.75 -6.76
C LEU A 187 7.61 -14.36 -7.81
N ILE A 188 7.88 -14.68 -9.07
CA ILE A 188 6.95 -14.47 -10.18
C ILE A 188 6.91 -15.70 -11.06
N ASP A 189 5.75 -15.98 -11.63
CA ASP A 189 5.60 -16.95 -12.72
C ASP A 189 6.64 -16.69 -13.82
N GLY A 190 7.40 -17.74 -14.19
CA GLY A 190 8.52 -17.64 -15.12
C GLY A 190 8.12 -17.08 -16.50
N ARG A 191 6.85 -17.24 -16.91
CA ARG A 191 6.31 -16.64 -18.14
C ARG A 191 6.38 -15.12 -18.15
N PHE A 192 6.36 -14.52 -16.96
CA PHE A 192 6.38 -13.07 -16.74
C PHE A 192 7.68 -12.62 -16.06
N PHE A 193 8.73 -13.45 -16.10
CA PHE A 193 10.04 -13.16 -15.48
C PHE A 193 10.59 -11.76 -15.82
N SER A 194 10.40 -11.31 -17.07
CA SER A 194 10.87 -10.01 -17.54
C SER A 194 10.05 -8.81 -17.05
N ASP A 195 8.87 -9.05 -16.47
CA ASP A 195 7.98 -7.96 -16.04
C ASP A 195 8.50 -7.29 -14.78
N VAL A 196 9.12 -8.05 -13.88
CA VAL A 196 9.84 -7.48 -12.74
C VAL A 196 11.21 -7.01 -13.24
N THR A 197 11.40 -5.70 -13.23
CA THR A 197 12.58 -5.03 -13.79
C THR A 197 13.59 -4.63 -12.75
N HIS A 198 13.16 -4.40 -11.51
CA HIS A 198 14.05 -4.11 -10.40
C HIS A 198 13.46 -4.61 -9.08
N VAL A 199 14.33 -5.10 -8.22
CA VAL A 199 14.06 -5.30 -6.79
C VAL A 199 15.20 -4.64 -6.02
N ARG A 200 14.88 -3.89 -4.95
CA ARG A 200 15.89 -3.33 -4.05
C ARG A 200 15.34 -3.06 -2.65
N THR A 201 16.24 -3.07 -1.68
CA THR A 201 15.96 -2.59 -0.33
C THR A 201 16.13 -1.07 -0.20
N PHE A 202 15.16 -0.43 0.46
CA PHE A 202 15.11 0.99 0.80
C PHE A 202 15.45 1.21 2.27
N ARG A 203 16.73 1.02 2.62
CA ARG A 203 17.24 1.27 4.00
C ARG A 203 17.07 2.70 4.53
N GLY A 204 16.70 3.67 3.68
CA GLY A 204 16.38 5.03 4.11
C GLY A 204 14.92 5.18 4.59
N ALA A 205 14.04 4.23 4.29
CA ALA A 205 12.66 4.26 4.76
C ALA A 205 12.62 3.83 6.24
N ASN A 206 12.44 4.79 7.14
CA ASN A 206 12.32 4.48 8.56
C ASN A 206 10.90 3.97 8.87
N ILE A 207 10.71 2.65 8.81
CA ILE A 207 9.42 1.98 9.06
C ILE A 207 9.27 1.44 10.49
N ASP A 208 10.23 1.74 11.36
CA ASP A 208 10.28 1.25 12.75
C ASP A 208 10.19 -0.28 12.86
N SER A 209 11.00 -0.97 12.06
CA SER A 209 11.15 -2.42 12.08
C SER A 209 12.63 -2.79 11.95
N ASP A 210 12.97 -3.98 12.39
CA ASP A 210 14.19 -4.72 12.10
C ASP A 210 14.28 -5.17 10.62
N HIS A 211 13.15 -5.22 9.91
CA HIS A 211 13.11 -5.32 8.46
C HIS A 211 13.22 -3.94 7.79
N TYR A 212 13.80 -3.94 6.59
CA TYR A 212 13.82 -2.82 5.68
C TYR A 212 12.73 -2.98 4.61
N LEU A 213 12.22 -1.85 4.13
CA LEU A 213 11.29 -1.85 3.02
C LEU A 213 11.95 -2.39 1.74
N VAL A 214 11.39 -3.45 1.16
CA VAL A 214 11.74 -3.93 -0.18
C VAL A 214 10.78 -3.32 -1.19
N GLY A 215 11.33 -2.71 -2.24
CA GLY A 215 10.52 -2.19 -3.34
C GLY A 215 10.80 -2.93 -4.63
N VAL A 216 9.74 -3.07 -5.43
CA VAL A 216 9.70 -3.86 -6.65
C VAL A 216 9.15 -2.98 -7.76
N ASP A 217 9.90 -2.86 -8.85
CA ASP A 217 9.42 -2.25 -10.07
C ASP A 217 8.92 -3.34 -11.00
N MET A 218 7.64 -3.24 -11.38
CA MET A 218 6.99 -4.20 -12.26
C MET A 218 6.34 -3.50 -13.45
N ARG A 219 6.71 -3.92 -14.66
CA ARG A 219 6.05 -3.56 -15.91
C ARG A 219 4.72 -4.29 -15.98
N SER A 220 3.65 -3.61 -15.58
CA SER A 220 2.29 -4.13 -15.68
C SER A 220 1.45 -3.24 -16.59
N LYS A 221 0.71 -3.87 -17.51
CA LYS A 221 -0.32 -3.18 -18.28
C LYS A 221 -1.63 -3.33 -17.54
N LEU A 222 -1.97 -2.33 -16.72
CA LEU A 222 -3.17 -2.35 -15.90
C LEU A 222 -4.41 -1.90 -16.67
N SER A 223 -5.59 -2.44 -16.34
CA SER A 223 -6.81 -2.05 -17.04
C SER A 223 -7.07 -0.56 -16.82
N THR A 224 -7.31 0.18 -17.89
CA THR A 224 -7.95 1.48 -17.79
C THR A 224 -9.40 1.22 -17.39
N VAL A 225 -9.72 1.43 -16.11
CA VAL A 225 -11.11 1.68 -15.77
C VAL A 225 -11.45 2.95 -16.53
N PHE A 226 -12.27 2.85 -17.58
CA PHE A 226 -12.89 4.02 -18.16
C PHE A 226 -13.66 4.66 -17.01
N ASN A 227 -13.07 5.69 -16.41
CA ASN A 227 -13.77 6.61 -15.57
C ASN A 227 -14.82 7.22 -16.48
N GLN A 228 -15.99 6.59 -16.62
CA GLN A 228 -17.20 7.32 -16.93
C GLN A 228 -17.17 8.50 -15.98
N ARG A 229 -16.93 9.66 -16.59
CA ARG A 229 -16.71 10.96 -15.97
C ARG A 229 -17.16 10.95 -14.51
N ARG A 230 -16.23 10.70 -13.58
CA ARG A 230 -16.21 11.57 -12.41
C ARG A 230 -15.94 12.92 -13.05
N SER A 231 -17.00 13.64 -13.42
CA SER A 231 -16.87 15.07 -13.69
C SER A 231 -16.02 15.56 -12.53
N ARG A 232 -14.94 16.31 -12.83
CA ARG A 232 -14.14 16.92 -11.77
C ARG A 232 -15.18 17.67 -10.94
N ARG A 233 -15.57 17.12 -9.77
CA ARG A 233 -16.54 17.78 -8.90
C ARG A 233 -15.97 19.17 -8.71
N ALA A 234 -16.73 20.19 -9.10
CA ALA A 234 -16.30 21.55 -8.97
C ALA A 234 -15.77 21.75 -7.54
N PRO A 235 -14.67 22.48 -7.36
CA PRO A 235 -14.21 22.81 -6.02
C PRO A 235 -15.39 23.39 -5.22
N PRO A 236 -15.55 22.99 -3.94
CA PRO A 236 -16.64 23.52 -3.12
C PRO A 236 -16.51 25.04 -3.00
N PHE A 237 -17.63 25.74 -2.86
CA PHE A 237 -17.65 27.19 -2.62
C PHE A 237 -17.00 27.54 -1.29
N ASN A 238 -16.36 28.71 -1.21
CA ASN A 238 -15.76 29.21 0.03
C ASN A 238 -16.82 29.81 0.97
N THR A 239 -17.57 28.93 1.64
CA THR A 239 -18.62 29.37 2.58
C THR A 239 -18.09 30.10 3.81
N ALA A 240 -16.77 30.02 4.11
CA ALA A 240 -16.17 30.78 5.21
C ALA A 240 -16.25 32.30 4.96
N CYS A 241 -16.27 32.74 3.70
CA CYS A 241 -16.43 34.15 3.36
C CYS A 241 -17.78 34.74 3.79
N LEU A 242 -18.81 33.91 4.01
CA LEU A 242 -20.12 34.34 4.52
C LEU A 242 -20.07 34.87 5.97
N GLN A 243 -18.95 34.67 6.68
CA GLN A 243 -18.72 35.32 7.98
C GLN A 243 -18.53 36.84 7.84
N SER A 244 -18.18 37.32 6.64
CA SER A 244 -18.15 38.74 6.31
C SER A 244 -19.56 39.21 5.95
N GLY A 245 -20.09 40.18 6.71
CA GLY A 245 -21.43 40.72 6.47
C GLY A 245 -21.66 41.25 5.05
N ASN A 246 -20.62 41.86 4.44
CA ASN A 246 -20.71 42.37 3.08
C ASN A 246 -20.85 41.27 2.03
N VAL A 247 -20.11 40.17 2.20
CA VAL A 247 -20.18 39.01 1.29
C VAL A 247 -21.51 38.27 1.46
N ALA A 248 -21.98 38.12 2.70
CA ALA A 248 -23.29 37.51 2.98
C ALA A 248 -24.44 38.32 2.35
N HIS A 249 -24.39 39.65 2.46
CA HIS A 249 -25.39 40.53 1.86
C HIS A 249 -25.37 40.47 0.33
N SER A 250 -24.18 40.52 -0.28
CA SER A 250 -24.03 40.38 -1.73
C SER A 250 -24.52 39.04 -2.26
N TYR A 251 -24.24 37.94 -1.54
CA TYR A 251 -24.75 36.61 -1.90
C TYR A 251 -26.28 36.54 -1.80
N ALA A 252 -26.87 37.10 -0.74
CA ALA A 252 -28.32 37.13 -0.58
C ALA A 252 -29.02 37.89 -1.71
N GLN A 253 -28.51 39.07 -2.09
CA GLN A 253 -29.04 39.87 -3.20
C GLN A 253 -28.95 39.11 -4.54
N GLN A 254 -27.81 38.47 -4.82
CA GLN A 254 -27.67 37.69 -6.05
C GLN A 254 -28.53 36.42 -6.05
N LEU A 255 -28.73 35.79 -4.90
CA LEU A 255 -29.60 34.64 -4.79
C LEU A 255 -31.06 35.03 -5.05
N GLU A 256 -31.53 36.11 -4.41
CA GLU A 256 -32.89 36.62 -4.58
C GLU A 256 -33.17 37.02 -6.04
N ALA A 257 -32.22 37.69 -6.70
CA ALA A 257 -32.34 38.04 -8.11
C ALA A 257 -32.37 36.83 -9.06
N ASN A 258 -31.76 35.71 -8.68
CA ASN A 258 -31.63 34.52 -9.52
C ASN A 258 -32.70 33.45 -9.25
N LEU A 259 -33.48 33.58 -8.16
CA LEU A 259 -34.50 32.60 -7.81
C LEU A 259 -35.70 32.69 -8.78
N PRO A 260 -36.20 31.54 -9.28
CA PRO A 260 -37.38 31.53 -10.15
C PRO A 260 -38.64 31.93 -9.36
N GLY A 261 -39.55 32.63 -10.02
CA GLY A 261 -40.85 32.99 -9.44
C GLY A 261 -41.79 31.80 -9.27
N GLU A 262 -42.85 31.96 -8.47
CA GLU A 262 -43.80 30.89 -8.17
C GLU A 262 -44.53 30.34 -9.41
N GLU A 263 -44.85 31.20 -10.40
CA GLU A 263 -45.43 30.76 -11.67
C GLU A 263 -44.48 29.88 -12.49
N GLU A 264 -43.19 30.25 -12.55
CA GLU A 264 -42.19 29.47 -13.29
C GLU A 264 -41.94 28.10 -12.66
N LEU A 265 -42.03 28.02 -11.33
CA LEU A 265 -41.94 26.76 -10.58
C LEU A 265 -43.20 25.91 -10.73
N GLY A 266 -44.39 26.54 -10.70
CA GLY A 266 -45.67 25.86 -10.88
C GLY A 266 -45.85 25.27 -12.29
N ALA A 267 -45.24 25.89 -13.31
CA ALA A 267 -45.24 25.39 -14.69
C ALA A 267 -44.17 24.31 -14.95
N ALA A 268 -43.22 24.09 -14.04
CA ALA A 268 -42.13 23.14 -14.20
C ALA A 268 -42.46 21.77 -13.58
N SER A 269 -41.86 20.70 -14.11
CA SER A 269 -41.82 19.42 -13.40
C SER A 269 -41.00 19.55 -12.11
N LEU A 270 -41.21 18.67 -11.13
CA LEU A 270 -40.44 18.64 -9.87
C LEU A 270 -38.92 18.65 -10.11
N GLU A 271 -38.44 17.84 -11.07
CA GLU A 271 -37.01 17.79 -11.43
C GLU A 271 -36.55 19.09 -12.11
N GLY A 272 -37.40 19.69 -12.95
CA GLY A 272 -37.13 20.96 -13.62
C GLY A 272 -37.06 22.14 -12.64
N GLY A 273 -38.01 22.23 -11.72
CA GLY A 273 -38.03 23.26 -10.68
C GLY A 273 -36.82 23.15 -9.74
N TRP A 274 -36.50 21.93 -9.30
CA TRP A 274 -35.30 21.69 -8.51
C TRP A 274 -34.00 22.05 -9.25
N SER A 275 -33.91 21.71 -10.54
CA SER A 275 -32.74 22.06 -11.36
C SER A 275 -32.56 23.58 -11.47
N ARG A 276 -33.65 24.35 -11.59
CA ARG A 276 -33.60 25.82 -11.64
C ARG A 276 -33.15 26.43 -10.32
N ILE A 277 -33.71 25.98 -9.19
CA ILE A 277 -33.30 26.42 -7.85
C ILE A 277 -31.82 26.10 -7.61
N ARG A 278 -31.39 24.88 -7.94
CA ARG A 278 -29.98 24.49 -7.82
C ARG A 278 -29.07 25.37 -8.67
N SER A 279 -29.48 25.72 -9.88
CA SER A 279 -28.72 26.61 -10.76
C SER A 279 -28.61 28.01 -10.17
N ALA A 280 -29.70 28.58 -9.66
CA ALA A 280 -29.72 29.89 -9.02
C ALA A 280 -28.74 29.98 -7.83
N ILE A 281 -28.78 28.96 -6.95
CA ILE A 281 -27.85 28.81 -5.83
C ILE A 281 -26.40 28.71 -6.32
N GLY A 282 -26.16 27.86 -7.33
CA GLY A 282 -24.83 27.65 -7.90
C GLY A 282 -24.24 28.93 -8.51
N SER A 283 -25.02 29.65 -9.32
CA SER A 283 -24.58 30.88 -9.99
C SER A 283 -24.34 32.03 -9.01
N ALA A 284 -25.22 32.22 -8.02
CA ALA A 284 -25.00 33.22 -6.97
C ALA A 284 -23.74 32.91 -6.14
N ALA A 285 -23.47 31.63 -5.87
CA ALA A 285 -22.30 31.19 -5.12
C ALA A 285 -21.00 31.33 -5.95
N GLU A 286 -21.04 31.05 -7.25
CA GLU A 286 -19.90 31.27 -8.16
C GLU A 286 -19.52 32.76 -8.25
N ALA A 287 -20.51 33.65 -8.31
CA ALA A 287 -20.29 35.08 -8.45
C ALA A 287 -19.77 35.75 -7.16
N THR A 288 -20.04 35.19 -5.98
CA THR A 288 -19.77 35.87 -4.69
C THR A 288 -18.78 35.12 -3.78
N LEU A 289 -18.82 33.78 -3.75
CA LEU A 289 -18.04 32.99 -2.79
C LEU A 289 -16.71 32.51 -3.36
N GLY A 290 -16.59 32.39 -4.69
CA GLY A 290 -15.42 31.79 -5.32
C GLY A 290 -15.16 30.35 -4.87
N SER A 291 -14.01 29.80 -5.24
CA SER A 291 -13.63 28.42 -4.93
C SER A 291 -12.88 28.32 -3.60
N ALA A 292 -13.29 27.41 -2.72
CA ALA A 292 -12.52 27.09 -1.53
C ALA A 292 -11.21 26.37 -1.91
N ILE A 293 -10.11 26.81 -1.31
CA ILE A 293 -8.88 26.02 -1.31
C ILE A 293 -9.14 24.79 -0.43
N ARG A 294 -9.02 23.60 -1.02
CA ARG A 294 -9.10 22.35 -0.26
C ARG A 294 -7.90 22.24 0.67
N VAL A 295 -8.06 22.71 1.89
CA VAL A 295 -7.12 22.42 2.96
C VAL A 295 -7.39 20.99 3.42
N SER A 296 -6.49 20.14 3.01
CA SER A 296 -6.27 18.83 3.58
C SER A 296 -6.04 18.98 5.09
N ARG A 297 -7.03 18.67 5.94
CA ARG A 297 -6.78 18.46 7.37
C ARG A 297 -6.65 16.95 7.60
N ASN A 298 -5.47 16.52 8.02
CA ASN A 298 -5.27 15.20 8.61
C ASN A 298 -5.42 15.40 10.11
N ASP A 299 -6.62 15.21 10.66
CA ASP A 299 -6.90 15.51 12.08
C ASP A 299 -6.09 14.65 13.08
N TRP A 300 -5.36 13.64 12.59
CA TRP A 300 -4.49 12.76 13.41
C TRP A 300 -2.99 13.01 13.20
N TYR A 301 -2.60 13.80 12.19
CA TYR A 301 -1.20 14.09 11.86
C TYR A 301 -1.05 15.59 11.71
N ASP A 302 -0.77 16.22 12.85
CA ASP A 302 -0.58 17.65 13.01
C ASP A 302 0.91 18.06 12.88
N ASP A 303 1.18 19.34 13.11
CA ASP A 303 2.52 19.91 12.98
C ASP A 303 3.50 19.30 14.00
N GLU A 304 3.03 18.93 15.19
CA GLU A 304 3.83 18.24 16.21
C GLU A 304 4.22 16.84 15.73
N CYS A 305 3.28 16.06 15.21
CA CYS A 305 3.55 14.76 14.60
C CYS A 305 4.56 14.87 13.45
N GLN A 306 4.44 15.93 12.64
CA GLN A 306 5.36 16.20 11.53
C GLN A 306 6.77 16.52 12.03
N GLN A 307 6.90 17.35 13.07
CA GLN A 307 8.18 17.69 13.66
C GLN A 307 8.86 16.46 14.28
N ILE A 308 8.14 15.70 15.11
CA ILE A 308 8.67 14.47 15.74
C ILE A 308 9.12 13.48 14.67
N THR A 309 8.32 13.29 13.61
CA THR A 309 8.68 12.41 12.49
C THR A 309 9.93 12.89 11.76
N ALA A 310 10.08 14.20 11.55
CA ALA A 310 11.26 14.79 10.92
C ALA A 310 12.52 14.65 11.80
N GLU A 311 12.42 14.88 13.10
CA GLU A 311 13.52 14.70 14.05
C GLU A 311 13.97 13.23 14.11
N LYS A 312 13.01 12.31 14.24
CA LYS A 312 13.27 10.85 14.19
C LYS A 312 13.96 10.45 12.89
N LYS A 313 13.50 11.00 11.76
CA LYS A 313 14.09 10.74 10.43
C LYS A 313 15.53 11.27 10.33
N ALA A 314 15.79 12.49 10.79
CA ALA A 314 17.12 13.08 10.79
C ALA A 314 18.11 12.30 11.68
N ALA A 315 17.67 11.85 12.86
CA ALA A 315 18.47 11.01 13.75
C ALA A 315 18.75 9.63 13.12
N TYR A 316 17.76 9.04 12.45
CA TYR A 316 17.91 7.79 11.72
C TYR A 316 18.95 7.90 10.60
N ASP A 317 18.90 8.96 9.80
CA ASP A 317 19.84 9.16 8.70
C ASP A 317 21.29 9.32 9.20
N LYS A 318 21.49 10.02 10.32
CA LYS A 318 22.80 10.10 10.99
C LYS A 318 23.30 8.73 11.46
N LYS A 319 22.43 7.91 12.07
CA LYS A 319 22.75 6.51 12.45
C LYS A 319 23.12 5.68 11.23
N LEU A 320 22.35 5.80 10.15
CA LEU A 320 22.52 5.02 8.93
C LEU A 320 23.84 5.36 8.20
N HIS A 321 24.23 6.64 8.21
CA HIS A 321 25.51 7.09 7.68
C HIS A 321 26.70 6.68 8.56
N LYS A 322 26.60 6.86 9.88
CA LYS A 322 27.66 6.50 10.83
C LYS A 322 27.06 5.98 12.14
N ALA A 323 27.14 4.68 12.35
CA ALA A 323 26.59 4.01 13.53
C ALA A 323 27.50 4.15 14.77
N THR A 324 27.84 5.37 15.18
CA THR A 324 28.53 5.60 16.46
C THR A 324 27.58 5.36 17.63
N ARG A 325 28.11 5.02 18.81
CA ARG A 325 27.31 4.90 20.06
C ARG A 325 26.41 6.12 20.28
N GLY A 326 26.95 7.32 20.05
CA GLY A 326 26.18 8.57 20.19
C GLY A 326 25.05 8.72 19.16
N ASN A 327 25.27 8.34 17.90
CA ASN A 327 24.21 8.40 16.88
C ASN A 327 23.12 7.34 17.11
N VAL A 328 23.51 6.15 17.57
CA VAL A 328 22.57 5.09 17.95
C VAL A 328 21.70 5.54 19.12
N GLU A 329 22.29 6.13 20.15
CA GLU A 329 21.55 6.61 21.32
C GLU A 329 20.62 7.78 20.99
N ARG A 330 21.08 8.76 20.19
CA ARG A 330 20.22 9.85 19.67
C ARG A 330 19.02 9.31 18.90
N TYR A 331 19.22 8.30 18.06
CA TYR A 331 18.11 7.67 17.35
C TYR A 331 17.16 6.94 18.31
N ARG A 332 17.69 6.21 19.30
CA ARG A 332 16.88 5.52 20.31
C ARG A 332 16.01 6.50 21.10
N GLN A 333 16.57 7.65 21.51
CA GLN A 333 15.83 8.71 22.19
C GLN A 333 14.74 9.30 21.29
N ALA A 334 15.07 9.67 20.05
CA ALA A 334 14.10 10.22 19.10
C ALA A 334 13.01 9.21 18.68
N ARG A 335 13.29 7.91 18.78
CA ARG A 335 12.34 6.83 18.49
C ARG A 335 11.33 6.60 19.61
N ASN A 336 11.74 6.86 20.86
CA ASN A 336 10.94 6.60 22.08
C ASN A 336 10.17 7.83 22.57
N ARG A 337 10.35 8.98 21.93
CA ARG A 337 9.41 10.12 22.00
C ARG A 337 8.18 9.78 21.16
#